data_AF-A0A3C1A4A0-F1
#
_entry.id   AF-A0A3C1A4A0-F1
#
_cell.length_a   1.000
_cell.length_b   1.000
_cell.length_c   1.000
_cell.angle_alpha   90.00
_cell.angle_beta   90.00
_cell.angle_gamma   90.00
#
_symmetry.space_group_name_H-M   'P 1'
#
loop_
_entity.id
_entity.type
_entity.pdbx_description
1 polymer ?
#
loop_
_entity_poly.entity_id
_entity_poly.type
_entity_poly.pdbx_seq_one_letter_code
_entity_poly.pdbx_strand_id
1 'polypeptide(L)'
;GELSRMTQFKDKSAKHADNINAGLFTYPVLMAADILLYQADLVPVGKDQMQHIEITRDIAERFNSIYCKEGNPVFKVPKGFLPKSGAKVMSLAEPTKKMSKSDENPKAYISILDDFAVISNKIKSAVTDSEGKIEYRPDDDTKAGINNLLTIMAAVTKSSEEKIAEEFAGRGYGDFKKAVAEAVVEEIRPIRARYDELSKSKDYLEEICKKGAQNADYIANKTLNKVYKKLGFLI
;
A
#
# COMPACT_ATOMS: atom_id res chain seq x y z
N GLY A 1 -26.48 -8.62 4.24
CA GLY A 1 -26.53 -7.27 3.65
C GLY A 1 -25.25 -6.46 3.83
N GLU A 2 -24.41 -6.75 4.84
CA GLU A 2 -23.17 -6.00 5.09
C GLU A 2 -22.22 -6.05 3.88
N LEU A 3 -21.99 -7.26 3.34
CA LEU A 3 -21.11 -7.47 2.18
C LEU A 3 -21.63 -6.82 0.89
N SER A 4 -22.95 -6.88 0.62
CA SER A 4 -23.53 -6.28 -0.60
C SER A 4 -23.50 -4.74 -0.60
N ARG A 5 -23.25 -4.11 0.55
CA ARG A 5 -23.08 -2.66 0.67
C ARG A 5 -21.63 -2.19 0.58
N MET A 6 -20.67 -3.10 0.43
CA MET A 6 -19.25 -2.75 0.31
C MET A 6 -18.98 -1.98 -0.98
N THR A 7 -18.36 -0.80 -0.88
CA THR A 7 -18.02 0.05 -2.02
C THR A 7 -17.10 -0.69 -2.98
N GLN A 8 -16.09 -1.38 -2.44
CA GLN A 8 -15.14 -2.16 -3.24
C GLN A 8 -15.81 -3.32 -4.01
N PHE A 9 -16.84 -3.95 -3.45
CA PHE A 9 -17.61 -4.97 -4.16
C PHE A 9 -18.38 -4.36 -5.32
N LYS A 10 -19.09 -3.24 -5.08
CA LYS A 10 -19.86 -2.53 -6.12
C LYS A 10 -18.97 -2.03 -7.26
N ASP A 11 -17.87 -1.36 -6.93
CA ASP A 11 -16.95 -0.78 -7.91
C ASP A 11 -16.28 -1.85 -8.76
N LYS A 12 -15.78 -2.93 -8.14
CA LYS A 12 -15.13 -4.03 -8.87
C LYS A 12 -16.13 -4.84 -9.70
N SER A 13 -17.36 -5.04 -9.20
CA SER A 13 -18.42 -5.71 -9.96
C SER A 13 -18.85 -4.90 -11.18
N ALA A 14 -18.91 -3.57 -11.07
CA ALA A 14 -19.22 -2.70 -12.19
C ALA A 14 -18.12 -2.69 -13.26
N LYS A 15 -16.84 -2.73 -12.83
CA LYS A 15 -15.68 -2.77 -13.74
C LYS A 15 -15.47 -4.13 -14.41
N HIS A 16 -15.87 -5.23 -13.76
CA HIS A 16 -15.66 -6.60 -14.21
C HIS A 16 -16.97 -7.40 -14.17
N ALA A 17 -17.98 -6.92 -14.91
CA ALA A 17 -19.33 -7.48 -14.90
C ALA A 17 -19.40 -8.95 -15.35
N ASP A 18 -18.42 -9.41 -16.12
CA ASP A 18 -18.24 -10.77 -16.63
C ASP A 18 -17.62 -11.74 -15.61
N ASN A 19 -17.05 -11.24 -14.49
CA ASN A 19 -16.36 -12.06 -13.50
C ASN A 19 -16.69 -11.66 -12.03
N ILE A 20 -17.97 -11.64 -11.70
CA ILE A 20 -18.45 -11.43 -10.33
C ILE A 20 -18.49 -12.77 -9.59
N ASN A 21 -17.35 -13.19 -9.03
CA ASN A 21 -17.24 -14.46 -8.31
C ASN A 21 -17.50 -14.31 -6.79
N ALA A 22 -17.79 -15.44 -6.13
CA ALA A 22 -18.07 -15.48 -4.69
C ALA A 22 -16.88 -15.00 -3.84
N GLY A 23 -15.64 -15.23 -4.28
CA GLY A 23 -14.45 -14.74 -3.58
C GLY A 23 -14.39 -13.21 -3.51
N LEU A 24 -14.73 -12.53 -4.60
CA LEU A 24 -14.84 -11.07 -4.62
C LEU A 24 -15.93 -10.54 -3.66
N PHE A 25 -16.98 -11.31 -3.42
CA PHE A 25 -18.04 -10.94 -2.48
C PHE A 25 -17.65 -11.23 -1.02
N THR A 26 -16.95 -12.33 -0.75
CA THR A 26 -16.69 -12.81 0.61
C THR A 26 -15.32 -12.46 1.16
N TYR A 27 -14.37 -11.94 0.36
CA TYR A 27 -13.03 -11.61 0.87
C TYR A 27 -13.00 -10.66 2.08
N PRO A 28 -13.97 -9.75 2.34
CA PRO A 28 -13.95 -8.96 3.58
C PRO A 28 -14.09 -9.84 4.84
N VAL A 29 -14.74 -11.00 4.73
CA VAL A 29 -14.84 -11.98 5.82
C VAL A 29 -13.52 -12.72 6.01
N LEU A 30 -12.85 -13.07 4.92
CA LEU A 30 -11.50 -13.66 4.99
C LEU A 30 -10.50 -12.67 5.59
N MET A 31 -10.55 -11.41 5.18
CA MET A 31 -9.74 -10.33 5.77
C MET A 31 -10.01 -10.17 7.27
N ALA A 32 -11.26 -10.28 7.71
CA ALA A 32 -11.58 -10.27 9.14
C ALA A 32 -10.93 -11.46 9.86
N ALA A 33 -10.98 -12.66 9.29
CA ALA A 33 -10.30 -13.83 9.86
C ALA A 33 -8.78 -13.62 9.92
N ASP A 34 -8.16 -13.10 8.86
CA ASP A 34 -6.73 -12.78 8.79
C ASP A 34 -6.30 -11.82 9.90
N ILE A 35 -7.15 -10.87 10.30
CA ILE A 35 -6.85 -9.91 11.36
C ILE A 35 -7.08 -10.54 12.75
N LEU A 36 -8.22 -11.18 12.94
CA LEU A 36 -8.69 -11.64 14.24
C LEU A 36 -7.94 -12.87 14.75
N LEU A 37 -7.45 -13.75 13.85
CA LEU A 37 -6.63 -14.91 14.22
C LEU A 37 -5.39 -14.53 15.04
N TYR A 38 -4.79 -13.38 14.74
CA TYR A 38 -3.56 -12.90 15.38
C TYR A 38 -3.81 -11.86 16.49
N GLN A 39 -5.06 -11.60 16.88
CA GLN A 39 -5.38 -10.67 17.97
C GLN A 39 -4.78 -9.27 17.76
N ALA A 40 -4.83 -8.77 16.53
CA ALA A 40 -4.23 -7.49 16.16
C ALA A 40 -4.92 -6.31 16.84
N ASP A 41 -4.13 -5.39 17.42
CA ASP A 41 -4.63 -4.14 17.98
C ASP A 41 -4.80 -3.05 16.92
N LEU A 42 -3.88 -3.00 15.95
CA LEU A 42 -3.79 -1.99 14.90
C LEU A 42 -3.58 -2.64 13.54
N VAL A 43 -4.31 -2.19 12.53
CA VAL A 43 -4.19 -2.68 11.14
C VAL A 43 -3.89 -1.50 10.21
N PRO A 44 -2.71 -1.46 9.55
CA PRO A 44 -2.38 -0.43 8.58
C PRO A 44 -3.19 -0.67 7.31
N VAL A 45 -4.01 0.30 6.91
CA VAL A 45 -4.83 0.17 5.71
C VAL A 45 -4.89 1.46 4.90
N GLY A 46 -5.19 1.35 3.60
CA GLY A 46 -5.57 2.49 2.77
C GLY A 46 -6.96 3.00 3.12
N LYS A 47 -7.27 4.25 2.75
CA LYS A 47 -8.62 4.83 2.96
C LYS A 47 -9.73 3.99 2.32
N ASP A 48 -9.43 3.36 1.19
CA ASP A 48 -10.32 2.48 0.42
C ASP A 48 -10.63 1.15 1.12
N GLN A 49 -9.87 0.78 2.16
CA GLN A 49 -10.04 -0.46 2.92
C GLN A 49 -10.62 -0.22 4.33
N MET A 50 -10.88 1.04 4.71
CA MET A 50 -11.43 1.36 6.04
C MET A 50 -12.78 0.69 6.30
N GLN A 51 -13.63 0.57 5.27
CA GLN A 51 -14.91 -0.12 5.39
C GLN A 51 -14.75 -1.62 5.75
N HIS A 52 -13.68 -2.27 5.30
CA HIS A 52 -13.39 -3.66 5.67
C HIS A 52 -12.87 -3.80 7.11
N ILE A 53 -12.22 -2.75 7.63
CA ILE A 53 -11.85 -2.72 9.05
C ILE A 53 -13.10 -2.57 9.92
N GLU A 54 -14.06 -1.73 9.54
CA GLU A 54 -15.31 -1.59 10.31
C GLU A 54 -16.10 -2.90 10.35
N ILE A 55 -16.28 -3.63 9.23
CA ILE A 55 -16.94 -4.94 9.28
C ILE A 55 -16.13 -5.97 10.10
N THR A 56 -14.80 -5.89 10.10
CA THR A 56 -13.96 -6.76 10.96
C THR A 56 -14.26 -6.49 12.44
N ARG A 57 -14.42 -5.22 12.81
CA ARG A 57 -14.78 -4.78 14.17
C ARG A 57 -16.18 -5.28 14.53
N ASP A 58 -17.17 -5.06 13.66
CA ASP A 58 -18.55 -5.52 13.86
C ASP A 58 -18.63 -7.04 14.06
N ILE A 59 -17.87 -7.82 13.27
CA ILE A 59 -17.78 -9.28 13.41
C ILE A 59 -17.17 -9.67 14.77
N ALA A 60 -16.07 -9.03 15.17
CA ALA A 60 -15.41 -9.31 16.44
C ALA A 60 -16.32 -9.00 17.64
N GLU A 61 -16.95 -7.83 17.63
CA GLU A 61 -17.89 -7.38 18.68
C GLU A 61 -19.11 -8.31 18.76
N ARG A 62 -19.70 -8.67 17.62
CA ARG A 62 -20.83 -9.61 17.54
C ARG A 62 -20.47 -10.98 18.09
N PHE A 63 -19.34 -11.54 17.69
CA PHE A 63 -18.90 -12.85 18.21
C PHE A 63 -18.67 -12.80 19.72
N ASN A 64 -17.99 -11.76 20.20
CA ASN A 64 -17.77 -11.58 21.63
C ASN A 64 -19.09 -11.45 22.40
N SER A 65 -20.06 -10.68 21.90
CA SER A 65 -21.36 -10.51 22.54
C SER A 65 -22.17 -11.81 22.63
N ILE A 66 -22.12 -12.65 21.59
CA ILE A 66 -22.91 -13.90 21.54
C ILE A 66 -22.27 -15.01 22.38
N TYR A 67 -20.94 -15.18 22.31
CA TYR A 67 -20.28 -16.39 22.83
C TYR A 67 -19.38 -16.15 24.05
N CYS A 68 -19.11 -14.89 24.41
CA CYS A 68 -18.20 -14.57 25.51
C CYS A 68 -18.93 -14.08 26.75
N LYS A 69 -18.35 -14.38 27.92
CA LYS A 69 -18.79 -13.78 29.18
C LYS A 69 -18.16 -12.40 29.30
N GLU A 70 -18.81 -11.53 30.05
CA GLU A 70 -18.28 -10.20 30.35
C GLU A 70 -16.85 -10.28 30.90
N GLY A 71 -15.97 -9.42 30.39
CA GLY A 71 -14.54 -9.39 30.75
C GLY A 71 -13.67 -10.50 30.16
N ASN A 72 -14.20 -11.42 29.34
CA ASN A 72 -13.41 -12.49 28.73
C ASN A 72 -13.69 -12.69 27.23
N PRO A 73 -13.38 -11.68 26.38
CA PRO A 73 -13.57 -11.75 24.94
C PRO A 73 -12.59 -12.74 24.27
N VAL A 74 -13.02 -13.35 23.17
CA VAL A 74 -12.14 -14.19 22.32
C VAL A 74 -11.33 -13.34 21.36
N PHE A 75 -11.94 -12.30 20.81
CA PHE A 75 -11.29 -11.40 19.85
C PHE A 75 -11.00 -10.04 20.46
N LYS A 76 -9.78 -9.54 20.25
CA LYS A 76 -9.56 -8.09 20.31
C LYS A 76 -10.31 -7.40 19.16
N VAL A 77 -10.79 -6.19 19.43
CA VAL A 77 -11.42 -5.36 18.41
C VAL A 77 -10.34 -4.46 17.79
N PRO A 78 -9.92 -4.71 16.54
CA PRO A 78 -8.82 -3.97 15.93
C PRO A 78 -9.21 -2.52 15.65
N LYS A 79 -8.22 -1.63 15.56
CA LYS A 79 -8.41 -0.28 15.03
C LYS A 79 -7.68 -0.15 13.69
N GLY A 80 -8.37 0.42 12.71
CA GLY A 80 -7.72 0.85 11.48
C GLY A 80 -6.81 2.02 11.80
N PHE A 81 -5.56 1.99 11.32
CA PHE A 81 -4.70 3.15 11.37
C PHE A 81 -4.28 3.52 9.95
N LEU A 82 -4.44 4.79 9.63
CA LEU A 82 -3.82 5.40 8.46
C LEU A 82 -2.40 5.76 8.90
N PRO A 83 -1.35 5.09 8.39
CA PRO A 83 0.01 5.51 8.66
C PRO A 83 0.15 6.99 8.31
N LYS A 84 0.93 7.76 9.08
CA LYS A 84 1.40 9.07 8.61
C LYS A 84 2.04 8.81 7.25
N SER A 85 1.42 9.32 6.18
CA SER A 85 1.85 8.94 4.85
C SER A 85 3.30 9.33 4.68
N GLY A 86 4.13 8.43 4.14
CA GLY A 86 5.34 8.87 3.45
C GLY A 86 4.98 9.83 2.32
N ALA A 87 5.97 10.29 1.57
CA ALA A 87 5.78 11.18 0.43
C ALA A 87 4.57 10.76 -0.43
N LYS A 88 3.64 11.70 -0.66
CA LYS A 88 2.46 11.45 -1.50
C LYS A 88 2.88 11.50 -2.96
N VAL A 89 3.26 10.34 -3.50
CA VAL A 89 3.71 10.22 -4.88
C VAL A 89 2.52 10.12 -5.84
N MET A 90 2.50 11.01 -6.83
CA MET A 90 1.47 11.13 -7.85
C MET A 90 1.91 10.47 -9.16
N SER A 91 0.97 10.21 -10.06
CA SER A 91 1.26 9.66 -11.39
C SER A 91 2.21 10.58 -12.16
N LEU A 92 3.20 9.99 -12.83
CA LEU A 92 4.14 10.74 -13.68
C LEU A 92 3.48 11.22 -14.98
N ALA A 93 2.36 10.61 -15.39
CA ALA A 93 1.63 10.96 -16.60
C ALA A 93 0.40 11.85 -16.30
N GLU A 94 -0.20 11.70 -15.13
CA GLU A 94 -1.37 12.47 -14.67
C GLU A 94 -1.13 12.97 -13.23
N PRO A 95 -0.38 14.08 -13.03
CA PRO A 95 0.10 14.49 -11.70
C PRO A 95 -0.99 14.82 -10.66
N THR A 96 -2.25 14.94 -11.08
CA THR A 96 -3.42 15.12 -10.20
C THR A 96 -3.97 13.81 -9.64
N LYS A 97 -3.59 12.66 -10.22
CA LYS A 97 -3.97 11.32 -9.77
C LYS A 97 -2.86 10.67 -8.95
N LYS A 98 -3.22 9.97 -7.88
CA LYS A 98 -2.26 9.18 -7.09
C LYS A 98 -1.67 8.07 -7.97
N MET A 99 -0.36 7.83 -7.84
CA MET A 99 0.30 6.74 -8.55
C MET A 99 -0.36 5.39 -8.19
N SER A 100 -0.65 4.56 -9.19
CA SER A 100 -1.23 3.23 -9.02
C SER A 100 -0.43 2.19 -9.79
N LYS A 101 -0.15 1.05 -9.14
CA LYS A 101 0.46 -0.12 -9.80
C LYS A 101 -0.45 -0.81 -10.81
N SER A 102 -1.75 -0.54 -10.75
CA SER A 102 -2.76 -1.11 -11.65
C SER A 102 -3.19 -0.12 -12.75
N ASP A 103 -2.44 0.96 -12.93
CA ASP A 103 -2.67 1.89 -14.04
C ASP A 103 -2.32 1.20 -15.36
N GLU A 104 -3.19 1.34 -16.36
CA GLU A 104 -2.97 0.77 -17.70
C GLU A 104 -1.80 1.46 -18.42
N ASN A 105 -1.48 2.70 -18.04
CA ASN A 105 -0.34 3.41 -18.58
C ASN A 105 0.94 3.08 -17.78
N PRO A 106 1.89 2.31 -18.34
CA PRO A 106 3.12 1.96 -17.63
C PRO A 106 4.02 3.17 -17.35
N LYS A 107 3.83 4.31 -18.06
CA LYS A 107 4.56 5.55 -17.79
C LYS A 107 4.04 6.29 -16.56
N ALA A 108 2.85 5.96 -16.06
CA ALA A 108 2.24 6.61 -14.90
C ALA A 108 2.92 6.27 -13.57
N TYR A 109 3.59 5.12 -13.48
CA TYR A 109 4.16 4.61 -12.24
C TYR A 109 5.59 4.07 -12.41
N ILE A 110 6.32 4.05 -11.30
CA ILE A 110 7.63 3.38 -11.19
C ILE A 110 7.44 2.08 -10.43
N SER A 111 7.81 0.96 -11.03
CA SER A 111 7.94 -0.29 -10.28
C SER A 111 9.32 -0.37 -9.63
N ILE A 112 9.39 -0.80 -8.37
CA ILE A 112 10.67 -1.10 -7.71
C ILE A 112 11.46 -2.12 -8.53
N LEU A 113 10.77 -2.96 -9.32
CA LEU A 113 11.36 -3.99 -10.16
C LEU A 113 11.69 -3.57 -11.61
N ASP A 114 11.40 -2.33 -12.02
CA ASP A 114 11.77 -1.83 -13.36
C ASP A 114 13.30 -1.77 -13.55
N ASP A 115 13.78 -1.94 -14.77
CA ASP A 115 15.19 -1.66 -15.11
C ASP A 115 15.55 -0.21 -14.81
N PHE A 116 16.78 0.06 -14.36
CA PHE A 116 17.20 1.43 -14.02
C PHE A 116 17.07 2.42 -15.19
N ALA A 117 17.28 1.95 -16.42
CA ALA A 117 17.05 2.75 -17.63
C ALA A 117 15.57 3.08 -17.84
N VAL A 118 14.67 2.13 -17.56
CA VAL A 118 13.22 2.33 -17.64
C VAL A 118 12.76 3.34 -16.58
N ILE A 119 13.22 3.19 -15.33
CA ILE A 119 12.94 4.15 -14.24
C ILE A 119 13.37 5.56 -14.67
N SER A 120 14.62 5.68 -15.14
CA SER A 120 15.17 6.97 -15.60
C SER A 120 14.35 7.58 -16.73
N ASN A 121 13.96 6.79 -17.72
CA ASN A 121 13.19 7.27 -18.87
C ASN A 121 11.78 7.70 -18.47
N LYS A 122 11.11 6.96 -17.57
CA LYS A 122 9.79 7.34 -17.05
C LYS A 122 9.84 8.70 -16.37
N ILE A 123 10.81 8.93 -15.48
CA ILE A 123 11.00 10.22 -14.78
C ILE A 123 11.33 11.34 -15.77
N LYS A 124 12.24 11.09 -16.73
CA LYS A 124 12.58 12.07 -17.78
C LYS A 124 11.38 12.45 -18.65
N SER A 125 10.45 11.52 -18.86
CA SER A 125 9.20 11.75 -19.60
C SER A 125 8.03 12.24 -18.76
N ALA A 126 8.21 12.47 -17.46
CA ALA A 126 7.12 12.89 -16.58
C ALA A 126 6.50 14.22 -17.05
N VAL A 127 5.19 14.35 -16.92
CA VAL A 127 4.45 15.56 -17.28
C VAL A 127 4.81 16.69 -16.33
N THR A 128 5.14 17.85 -16.90
CA THR A 128 5.44 19.11 -16.19
C THR A 128 4.68 20.25 -16.86
N ASP A 129 4.63 21.41 -16.21
CA ASP A 129 4.07 22.62 -16.79
C ASP A 129 4.96 23.23 -17.89
N SER A 130 4.56 24.40 -18.39
CA SER A 130 5.26 25.15 -19.45
C SER A 130 5.96 26.42 -18.96
N GLU A 131 5.99 26.72 -17.65
CA GLU A 131 6.63 27.93 -17.12
C GLU A 131 8.17 27.84 -17.09
N GLY A 132 8.73 26.63 -17.08
CA GLY A 132 10.19 26.41 -17.02
C GLY A 132 10.84 26.83 -15.70
N LYS A 133 10.07 26.88 -14.60
CA LYS A 133 10.55 27.26 -13.26
C LYS A 133 10.35 26.13 -12.25
N ILE A 134 11.45 25.70 -11.63
CA ILE A 134 11.46 24.66 -10.59
C ILE A 134 11.19 25.35 -9.25
N GLU A 135 9.93 25.37 -8.86
CA GLU A 135 9.47 26.00 -7.61
C GLU A 135 8.46 25.06 -6.94
N TYR A 136 8.52 24.99 -5.61
CA TYR A 136 7.53 24.26 -4.83
C TYR A 136 6.30 25.15 -4.59
N ARG A 137 5.17 24.80 -5.21
CA ARG A 137 3.89 25.53 -5.05
C ARG A 137 2.76 24.53 -4.78
N PRO A 138 2.67 23.96 -3.57
CA PRO A 138 1.77 22.83 -3.28
C PRO A 138 0.28 23.13 -3.47
N ASP A 139 -0.12 24.41 -3.39
CA ASP A 139 -1.51 24.87 -3.56
C ASP A 139 -1.84 25.31 -5.01
N ASP A 140 -0.90 25.11 -5.95
CA ASP A 140 -1.05 25.48 -7.35
C ASP A 140 -1.08 24.21 -8.23
N ASP A 141 -2.29 23.84 -8.69
CA ASP A 141 -2.49 22.68 -9.54
C ASP A 141 -1.73 22.77 -10.87
N THR A 142 -1.41 23.97 -11.35
CA THR A 142 -0.61 24.14 -12.57
C THR A 142 0.81 23.60 -12.37
N LYS A 143 1.30 23.56 -11.13
CA LYS A 143 2.62 23.03 -10.74
C LYS A 143 2.60 21.58 -10.26
N ALA A 144 1.47 20.86 -10.39
CA ALA A 144 1.32 19.50 -9.88
C ALA A 144 2.45 18.53 -10.33
N GLY A 145 2.91 18.63 -11.59
CA GLY A 145 4.01 17.82 -12.11
C GLY A 145 5.36 18.11 -11.43
N ILE A 146 5.69 19.40 -11.24
CA ILE A 146 6.94 19.82 -10.59
C ILE A 146 6.91 19.53 -9.09
N ASN A 147 5.78 19.82 -8.42
CA ASN A 147 5.57 19.46 -7.03
C ASN A 147 5.76 17.96 -6.80
N ASN A 148 5.22 17.11 -7.69
CA ASN A 148 5.40 15.67 -7.60
C ASN A 148 6.89 15.25 -7.69
N LEU A 149 7.64 15.82 -8.64
CA LEU A 149 9.07 15.53 -8.80
C LEU A 149 9.91 16.03 -7.62
N LEU A 150 9.59 17.21 -7.08
CA LEU A 150 10.20 17.74 -5.85
C LEU A 150 9.94 16.81 -4.66
N THR A 151 8.68 16.40 -4.46
CA THR A 151 8.28 15.45 -3.42
C THR A 151 9.01 14.11 -3.55
N ILE A 152 9.16 13.58 -4.77
CA ILE A 152 9.93 12.35 -5.01
C ILE A 152 11.40 12.55 -4.63
N MET A 153 12.01 13.65 -5.07
CA MET A 153 13.41 13.93 -4.79
C MET A 153 13.66 14.18 -3.29
N ALA A 154 12.78 14.91 -2.62
CA ALA A 154 12.79 15.13 -1.17
C ALA A 154 12.75 13.80 -0.42
N ALA A 155 11.89 12.88 -0.85
CA ALA A 155 11.75 11.56 -0.21
C ALA A 155 13.03 10.72 -0.28
N VAL A 156 13.68 10.67 -1.44
CA VAL A 156 14.88 9.83 -1.64
C VAL A 156 16.15 10.49 -1.11
N THR A 157 16.23 11.82 -1.13
CA THR A 157 17.41 12.55 -0.63
C THR A 157 17.31 12.93 0.85
N LYS A 158 16.13 12.74 1.47
CA LYS A 158 15.84 13.17 2.86
C LYS A 158 16.06 14.67 3.07
N SER A 159 15.72 15.45 2.05
CA SER A 159 15.72 16.93 2.05
C SER A 159 14.29 17.47 2.03
N SER A 160 14.09 18.78 2.14
CA SER A 160 12.78 19.42 1.93
C SER A 160 12.60 19.84 0.48
N GLU A 161 11.35 19.89 0.04
CA GLU A 161 10.96 20.32 -1.30
C GLU A 161 11.44 21.75 -1.60
N GLU A 162 11.36 22.65 -0.62
CA GLU A 162 11.80 24.05 -0.76
C GLU A 162 13.30 24.14 -0.99
N LYS A 163 14.09 23.40 -0.19
CA LYS A 163 15.55 23.40 -0.31
C LYS A 163 15.99 22.86 -1.67
N ILE A 164 15.34 21.81 -2.16
CA ILE A 164 15.62 21.27 -3.51
C ILE A 164 15.23 22.29 -4.58
N ALA A 165 14.08 22.96 -4.44
CA ALA A 165 13.67 24.00 -5.38
C ALA A 165 14.70 25.15 -5.44
N GLU A 166 15.25 25.57 -4.30
CA GLU A 166 16.33 26.57 -4.23
C GLU A 166 17.61 26.10 -4.92
N GLU A 167 18.05 24.86 -4.67
CA GLU A 167 19.25 24.28 -5.29
C GLU A 167 19.16 24.19 -6.83
N PHE A 168 17.94 24.04 -7.35
CA PHE A 168 17.66 23.94 -8.78
C PHE A 168 17.11 25.24 -9.38
N ALA A 169 17.10 26.34 -8.62
CA ALA A 169 16.64 27.64 -9.11
C ALA A 169 17.42 28.05 -10.37
N GLY A 170 16.70 28.47 -11.40
CA GLY A 170 17.28 28.88 -12.68
C GLY A 170 17.73 27.74 -13.60
N ARG A 171 17.60 26.47 -13.20
CA ARG A 171 17.87 25.31 -14.07
C ARG A 171 16.63 24.92 -14.89
N GLY A 172 16.85 24.22 -16.00
CA GLY A 172 15.77 23.70 -16.85
C GLY A 172 15.16 22.40 -16.32
N TYR A 173 13.92 22.10 -16.73
CA TYR A 173 13.24 20.86 -16.35
C TYR A 173 13.96 19.59 -16.79
N GLY A 174 14.70 19.62 -17.90
CA GLY A 174 15.51 18.49 -18.36
C GLY A 174 16.59 18.11 -17.33
N ASP A 175 17.33 19.09 -16.83
CA ASP A 175 18.38 18.88 -15.83
C ASP A 175 17.81 18.39 -14.50
N PHE A 176 16.69 18.98 -14.07
CA PHE A 176 16.01 18.56 -12.86
C PHE A 176 15.49 17.13 -12.95
N LYS A 177 14.78 16.78 -14.03
CA LYS A 177 14.30 15.40 -14.23
C LYS A 177 15.45 14.40 -14.29
N LYS A 178 16.60 14.79 -14.86
CA LYS A 178 17.80 13.95 -14.85
C LYS A 178 18.33 13.72 -13.44
N ALA A 179 18.41 14.77 -12.62
CA ALA A 179 18.84 14.64 -11.22
C ALA A 179 17.87 13.80 -10.38
N VAL A 180 16.55 14.00 -10.56
CA VAL A 180 15.51 13.18 -9.90
C VAL A 180 15.66 11.71 -10.31
N ALA A 181 15.89 11.44 -11.60
CA ALA A 181 16.08 10.09 -12.10
C ALA A 181 17.30 9.41 -11.48
N GLU A 182 18.43 10.10 -11.41
CA GLU A 182 19.66 9.60 -10.78
C GLU A 182 19.44 9.32 -9.29
N ALA A 183 18.84 10.25 -8.55
CA ALA A 183 18.57 10.08 -7.12
C ALA A 183 17.65 8.88 -6.83
N VAL A 184 16.58 8.70 -7.62
CA VAL A 184 15.67 7.55 -7.48
C VAL A 184 16.36 6.23 -7.81
N VAL A 185 17.19 6.20 -8.86
CA VAL A 185 17.94 4.99 -9.23
C VAL A 185 18.93 4.62 -8.12
N GLU A 186 19.66 5.57 -7.56
CA GLU A 186 20.61 5.30 -6.48
C GLU A 186 19.93 4.82 -5.19
N GLU A 187 18.74 5.34 -4.86
CA GLU A 187 17.97 4.85 -3.71
C GLU A 187 17.45 3.40 -3.93
N ILE A 188 17.03 3.07 -5.15
CA ILE A 188 16.52 1.72 -5.48
C ILE A 188 17.65 0.70 -5.65
N ARG A 189 18.85 1.12 -6.07
CA ARG A 189 19.99 0.23 -6.34
C ARG A 189 20.31 -0.77 -5.22
N PRO A 190 20.47 -0.37 -3.94
CA PRO A 190 20.74 -1.33 -2.86
C PRO A 190 19.57 -2.30 -2.62
N ILE A 191 18.33 -1.83 -2.78
CA ILE A 191 17.12 -2.67 -2.67
C ILE A 191 17.13 -3.74 -3.77
N ARG A 192 17.47 -3.33 -5.01
CA ARG A 192 17.57 -4.25 -6.15
C ARG A 192 18.67 -5.28 -5.96
N ALA A 193 19.85 -4.86 -5.52
CA ALA A 193 20.96 -5.76 -5.26
C ALA A 193 20.57 -6.85 -4.23
N ARG A 194 19.88 -6.45 -3.15
CA ARG A 194 19.39 -7.41 -2.14
C ARG A 194 18.30 -8.32 -2.69
N TYR A 195 17.39 -7.81 -3.51
CA TYR A 195 16.39 -8.62 -4.18
C TYR A 195 17.02 -9.67 -5.12
N ASP A 196 18.00 -9.28 -5.94
CA ASP A 196 18.68 -10.17 -6.88
C ASP A 196 19.52 -11.23 -6.16
N GLU A 197 20.09 -10.90 -5.01
CA GLU A 197 20.76 -11.84 -4.12
C GLU A 197 19.78 -12.87 -3.54
N LEU A 198 18.69 -12.40 -2.94
CA LEU A 198 17.71 -13.24 -2.25
C LEU A 198 16.91 -14.13 -3.21
N SER A 199 16.54 -13.61 -4.38
CA SER A 199 15.71 -14.32 -5.37
C SER A 199 16.42 -15.53 -5.99
N LYS A 200 17.76 -15.56 -5.97
CA LYS A 200 18.55 -16.70 -6.44
C LYS A 200 18.59 -17.86 -5.44
N SER A 201 18.29 -17.61 -4.17
CA SER A 201 18.35 -18.62 -3.11
C SER A 201 16.96 -19.15 -2.78
N LYS A 202 16.47 -20.07 -3.62
CA LYS A 202 15.14 -20.67 -3.45
C LYS A 202 14.99 -21.35 -2.09
N ASP A 203 15.98 -22.14 -1.68
CA ASP A 203 15.96 -22.88 -0.41
C ASP A 203 15.87 -21.93 0.80
N TYR A 204 16.58 -20.79 0.75
CA TYR A 204 16.50 -19.77 1.80
C TYR A 204 15.11 -19.12 1.89
N LEU A 205 14.49 -18.81 0.74
CA LEU A 205 13.13 -18.27 0.70
C LEU A 205 12.11 -19.28 1.24
N GLU A 206 12.26 -20.56 0.87
CA GLU A 206 11.41 -21.63 1.40
C GLU A 206 11.59 -21.81 2.91
N GLU A 207 12.82 -21.71 3.41
CA GLU A 207 13.10 -21.76 4.85
C GLU A 207 12.44 -20.59 5.60
N ILE A 208 12.53 -19.37 5.07
CA ILE A 208 11.83 -18.20 5.64
C ILE A 208 10.32 -18.43 5.67
N CYS A 209 9.73 -18.83 4.54
CA CYS A 209 8.30 -19.09 4.43
C CYS A 209 7.85 -20.18 5.40
N LYS A 210 8.61 -21.27 5.52
CA LYS A 210 8.33 -22.37 6.45
C LYS A 210 8.36 -21.90 7.90
N LYS A 211 9.39 -21.17 8.31
CA LYS A 211 9.49 -20.62 9.67
C LYS A 211 8.38 -19.61 9.95
N GLY A 212 8.05 -18.76 8.98
CA GLY A 212 6.95 -17.81 9.06
C GLY A 212 5.61 -18.51 9.25
N ALA A 213 5.32 -19.53 8.46
CA ALA A 213 4.11 -20.33 8.55
C ALA A 213 4.00 -21.05 9.91
N GLN A 214 5.07 -21.67 10.40
CA GLN A 214 5.08 -22.32 11.71
C GLN A 214 4.75 -21.36 12.86
N ASN A 215 5.34 -20.15 12.83
CA ASN A 215 5.06 -19.12 13.83
C ASN A 215 3.62 -18.60 13.72
N ALA A 216 3.14 -18.38 12.50
CA ALA A 216 1.78 -17.94 12.23
C ALA A 216 0.76 -18.97 12.72
N ASP A 217 0.94 -20.24 12.34
CA ASP A 217 0.09 -21.36 12.75
C ASP A 217 0.01 -21.50 14.27
N TYR A 218 1.14 -21.37 14.97
CA TYR A 218 1.17 -21.46 16.42
C TYR A 218 0.29 -20.38 17.09
N ILE A 219 0.30 -19.15 16.57
CA ILE A 219 -0.50 -18.04 17.09
C ILE A 219 -1.97 -18.22 16.68
N ALA A 220 -2.23 -18.48 15.41
CA ALA A 220 -3.57 -18.60 14.84
C ALA A 220 -4.36 -19.75 15.51
N ASN A 221 -3.73 -20.92 15.71
CA ASN A 221 -4.40 -22.07 16.33
C ASN A 221 -4.82 -21.82 17.78
N LYS A 222 -4.11 -20.96 18.53
CA LYS A 222 -4.57 -20.56 19.88
C LYS A 222 -5.90 -19.81 19.82
N THR A 223 -6.06 -18.90 18.87
CA THR A 223 -7.32 -18.18 18.67
C THR A 223 -8.40 -19.11 18.13
N LEU A 224 -8.08 -19.92 17.12
CA LEU A 224 -9.02 -20.85 16.50
C LEU A 224 -9.58 -21.86 17.51
N ASN A 225 -8.74 -22.43 18.37
CA ASN A 225 -9.18 -23.35 19.41
C ASN A 225 -10.11 -22.66 20.43
N LYS A 226 -9.87 -21.39 20.77
CA LYS A 226 -10.82 -20.62 21.61
C LYS A 226 -12.17 -20.47 20.91
N VAL A 227 -12.16 -20.12 19.62
CA VAL A 227 -13.38 -20.00 18.81
C VAL A 227 -14.14 -21.33 18.77
N TYR A 228 -13.47 -22.43 18.45
CA TYR A 228 -14.08 -23.77 18.39
C TYR A 228 -14.69 -24.18 19.73
N LYS A 229 -14.00 -23.92 20.84
CA LYS A 229 -14.50 -24.22 22.19
C LYS A 229 -15.74 -23.39 22.51
N LYS A 230 -15.79 -22.14 22.07
CA LYS A 230 -16.97 -21.27 22.23
C LYS A 230 -18.16 -21.70 21.38
N LEU A 231 -17.91 -22.26 20.21
CA LEU A 231 -18.94 -22.80 19.31
C LEU A 231 -19.41 -24.21 19.71
N GLY A 232 -18.74 -24.85 20.68
CA GLY A 232 -19.10 -26.19 21.15
C GLY A 232 -18.54 -27.34 20.31
N PHE A 233 -17.52 -27.08 19.48
CA PHE A 233 -16.81 -28.14 18.76
C PHE A 233 -15.91 -28.94 19.71
N LEU A 234 -15.77 -30.24 19.42
CA LEU A 234 -14.78 -31.10 20.05
C LEU A 234 -13.41 -30.77 19.45
N ILE A 235 -12.41 -30.53 20.30
CA ILE A 235 -11.03 -30.16 19.94
C ILE A 235 -10.08 -31.18 20.52
#